data_AF-A0A814Y6T0-F1
#
_entry.id   AF-A0A814Y6T0-F1
#
_cell.length_a   1.000
_cell.length_b   1.000
_cell.length_c   1.000
_cell.angle_alpha   90.00
_cell.angle_beta   90.00
_cell.angle_gamma   90.00
#
_symmetry.space_group_name_H-M   'P 1'
#
loop_
_entity.id
_entity.type
_entity.pdbx_description
1 polymer ?
#
loop_
_entity_poly.entity_id
_entity_poly.type
_entity_poly.pdbx_seq_one_letter_code
_entity_poly.pdbx_strand_id
1 'polypeptide(L)'
;MTSSSANVACVWGANGISGTAMIDYYGVHKGGEYLASCPFTEDSSRHKGSNFYYIQEDLLEEYAGKNNWKYIITRPNVIIGVSKGNFMNFAISLALYACIQKEKDQPLVFPGNEIAWNSIIDHSDALNNAHF
;
A
#
# COMPACT_ATOMS: atom_id res chain seq x y z
N MET A 1 17.49 -6.35 -26.49
CA MET A 1 16.27 -7.13 -26.23
C MET A 1 16.57 -8.04 -25.05
N THR A 2 16.01 -7.96 -23.85
CA THR A 2 15.14 -7.02 -23.14
C THR A 2 15.45 -7.26 -21.67
N SER A 3 15.95 -6.26 -20.96
CA SER A 3 16.05 -6.29 -19.50
C SER A 3 14.65 -6.15 -18.91
N SER A 4 14.24 -7.06 -18.04
CA SER A 4 13.12 -6.81 -17.12
C SER A 4 13.45 -7.46 -15.79
N SER A 5 14.08 -6.68 -14.94
CA SER A 5 14.13 -6.89 -13.50
C SER A 5 12.76 -6.55 -12.92
N ALA A 6 11.94 -7.55 -12.63
CA ALA A 6 10.77 -7.41 -11.77
C ALA A 6 11.07 -8.14 -10.45
N ASN A 7 11.71 -7.41 -9.53
CA ASN A 7 11.68 -7.77 -8.12
C ASN A 7 10.27 -7.44 -7.62
N VAL A 8 9.41 -8.44 -7.43
CA VAL A 8 8.25 -8.33 -6.55
C VAL A 8 8.39 -9.42 -5.51
N ALA A 9 8.74 -9.01 -4.30
CA ALA A 9 8.88 -9.88 -3.15
C ALA A 9 7.60 -9.85 -2.31
N CYS A 10 7.13 -11.03 -1.89
CA CYS A 10 6.80 -11.30 -0.49
C CYS A 10 6.86 -12.82 -0.25
N VAL A 11 8.07 -13.30 0.06
CA VAL A 11 8.33 -14.67 0.54
C VAL A 11 8.48 -14.60 2.05
N TRP A 12 7.66 -15.33 2.80
CA TRP A 12 8.06 -15.91 4.09
C TRP A 12 7.14 -17.07 4.51
N GLY A 13 7.74 -18.22 4.84
CA GLY A 13 7.06 -19.37 5.46
C GLY A 13 6.86 -20.58 4.53
N ALA A 14 7.35 -21.76 4.95
CA ALA A 14 7.66 -22.93 4.13
C ALA A 14 6.53 -23.63 3.35
N ASN A 15 5.31 -23.09 3.29
CA ASN A 15 4.15 -23.70 2.60
C ASN A 15 3.15 -22.69 1.96
N GLY A 16 3.50 -21.40 1.82
CA GLY A 16 2.56 -20.40 1.28
C GLY A 16 3.22 -19.24 0.55
N ILE A 17 2.55 -18.73 -0.48
CA ILE A 17 2.92 -17.50 -1.19
C ILE A 17 2.06 -16.36 -0.66
N SER A 18 2.67 -15.20 -0.37
CA SER A 18 1.96 -13.99 0.03
C SER A 18 2.00 -12.96 -1.10
N GLY A 19 0.85 -12.41 -1.45
CA GLY A 19 0.72 -11.22 -2.28
C GLY A 19 0.38 -10.02 -1.41
N THR A 20 1.02 -8.88 -1.65
CA THR A 20 0.71 -7.62 -0.96
C THR A 20 0.01 -6.67 -1.93
N ALA A 21 -1.23 -6.32 -1.63
CA ALA A 21 -1.93 -5.21 -2.25
C ALA A 21 -1.97 -4.03 -1.26
N MET A 22 -2.01 -2.79 -1.70
CA MET A 22 -2.09 -1.64 -0.78
C MET A 22 -3.54 -1.13 -0.68
N ILE A 23 -3.81 -0.15 0.19
CA ILE A 23 -5.10 0.57 0.25
C ILE A 23 -5.57 1.13 -1.10
N ASP A 24 -4.65 1.33 -2.04
CA ASP A 24 -4.95 1.66 -3.44
C ASP A 24 -5.83 0.62 -4.15
N TYR A 25 -5.91 -0.61 -3.63
CA TYR A 25 -6.90 -1.62 -4.02
C TYR A 25 -8.34 -1.07 -3.94
N TYR A 26 -8.60 -0.14 -3.01
CA TYR A 26 -9.91 0.49 -2.82
C TYR A 26 -10.08 1.81 -3.60
N GLY A 27 -9.13 2.15 -4.48
CA GLY A 27 -9.24 3.31 -5.38
C GLY A 27 -8.91 4.67 -4.74
N VAL A 28 -8.21 4.66 -3.59
CA VAL A 28 -7.86 5.89 -2.83
C VAL A 28 -7.07 6.91 -3.66
N HIS A 29 -6.10 6.47 -4.46
CA HIS A 29 -5.33 7.36 -5.35
C HIS A 29 -6.15 7.99 -6.49
N LYS A 30 -7.33 7.47 -6.82
CA LYS A 30 -8.20 8.00 -7.89
C LYS A 30 -9.30 8.90 -7.36
N GLY A 31 -9.83 8.59 -6.17
CA GLY A 31 -10.95 9.32 -5.57
C GLY A 31 -12.24 9.27 -6.38
N GLY A 32 -13.25 10.01 -5.94
CA GLY A 32 -14.53 10.14 -6.63
C GLY A 32 -15.27 8.80 -6.80
N GLU A 33 -15.76 8.52 -8.01
CA GLU A 33 -16.52 7.31 -8.33
C GLU A 33 -15.71 6.00 -8.26
N TYR A 34 -14.38 6.10 -8.15
CA TYR A 34 -13.47 4.95 -8.05
C TYR A 34 -13.22 4.53 -6.60
N LEU A 35 -13.65 5.34 -5.63
CA LEU A 35 -13.42 5.08 -4.22
C LEU A 35 -14.45 4.05 -3.71
N ALA A 36 -13.98 2.98 -3.08
CA ALA A 36 -14.86 2.06 -2.37
C ALA A 36 -15.56 2.77 -1.19
N SER A 37 -16.66 2.22 -0.70
CA SER A 37 -17.32 2.78 0.48
C SER A 37 -16.46 2.55 1.72
N CYS A 38 -16.28 3.59 2.54
CA CYS A 38 -15.69 3.47 3.87
C CYS A 38 -16.76 2.95 4.86
N PRO A 39 -16.42 2.04 5.81
CA PRO A 39 -15.12 1.41 6.03
C PRO A 39 -14.75 0.41 4.92
N PHE A 40 -13.48 0.39 4.54
CA PHE A 40 -12.97 -0.56 3.55
C PHE A 40 -12.92 -1.97 4.15
N THR A 41 -13.50 -2.93 3.43
CA THR A 41 -13.53 -4.34 3.83
C THR A 41 -12.99 -5.21 2.71
N GLU A 42 -12.44 -6.38 3.06
CA GLU A 42 -11.82 -7.30 2.10
C GLU A 42 -12.80 -7.84 1.07
N ASP A 43 -14.08 -7.94 1.45
CA ASP A 43 -15.21 -8.36 0.60
C ASP A 43 -15.67 -7.28 -0.38
N SER A 44 -15.11 -6.06 -0.30
CA SER A 44 -15.47 -4.97 -1.19
C SER A 44 -15.11 -5.30 -2.64
N SER A 45 -16.06 -5.06 -3.56
CA SER A 45 -15.85 -5.25 -4.99
C SER A 45 -14.67 -4.42 -5.52
N ARG A 46 -13.97 -4.96 -6.52
CA ARG A 46 -12.94 -4.24 -7.27
C ARG A 46 -13.52 -2.93 -7.83
N HIS A 47 -12.81 -1.83 -7.65
CA HIS A 47 -13.22 -0.53 -8.21
C HIS A 47 -13.15 -0.54 -9.74
N LYS A 48 -13.86 0.39 -10.38
CA LYS A 48 -13.85 0.54 -11.85
C LYS A 48 -12.46 0.92 -12.38
N GLY A 49 -12.10 0.41 -13.55
CA GLY A 49 -10.84 0.74 -14.23
C GLY A 49 -9.66 -0.15 -13.84
N SER A 50 -8.53 0.05 -14.53
CA SER A 50 -7.34 -0.78 -14.34
C SER A 50 -6.64 -0.49 -13.01
N ASN A 51 -6.22 -1.57 -12.36
CA ASN A 51 -5.36 -1.54 -11.19
C ASN A 51 -4.41 -2.75 -11.24
N PHE A 52 -3.11 -2.51 -11.07
CA PHE A 52 -2.12 -3.58 -11.20
C PHE A 52 -2.22 -4.60 -10.06
N TYR A 53 -2.78 -4.24 -8.90
CA TYR A 53 -3.02 -5.18 -7.80
C TYR A 53 -3.97 -6.30 -8.20
N TYR A 54 -4.98 -6.03 -9.04
CA TYR A 54 -5.91 -7.05 -9.52
C TYR A 54 -5.19 -8.07 -10.41
N ILE A 55 -4.27 -7.59 -11.25
CA ILE A 55 -3.44 -8.47 -12.09
C ILE A 55 -2.56 -9.36 -11.22
N GLN A 56 -1.97 -8.82 -10.15
CA GLN A 56 -1.16 -9.60 -9.21
C GLN A 56 -2.00 -10.65 -8.47
N GLU A 57 -3.20 -10.29 -8.02
CA GLU A 57 -4.15 -11.20 -7.36
C GLU A 57 -4.59 -12.33 -8.30
N ASP A 58 -4.99 -12.01 -9.54
CA ASP A 58 -5.43 -12.99 -10.54
C ASP A 58 -4.29 -13.97 -10.90
N LEU A 59 -3.07 -13.47 -11.07
CA LEU A 59 -1.90 -14.30 -11.31
C LEU A 59 -1.60 -15.19 -10.10
N LEU A 60 -1.65 -14.66 -8.89
CA LEU A 60 -1.40 -15.43 -7.67
C LEU A 60 -2.39 -16.58 -7.53
N GLU A 61 -3.68 -16.33 -7.74
CA GLU A 61 -4.74 -17.35 -7.70
C GLU A 61 -4.51 -18.43 -8.77
N GLU A 62 -4.20 -18.03 -10.01
CA GLU A 62 -3.93 -18.96 -11.11
C GLU A 62 -2.72 -19.88 -10.79
N TYR A 63 -1.61 -19.30 -10.34
CA TYR A 63 -0.40 -20.06 -10.01
C TYR A 63 -0.60 -20.94 -8.77
N ALA A 64 -1.30 -20.45 -7.75
CA ALA A 64 -1.60 -21.23 -6.56
C ALA A 64 -2.47 -22.44 -6.89
N GLY A 65 -3.49 -22.28 -7.74
CA GLY A 65 -4.33 -23.37 -8.23
C GLY A 65 -3.55 -24.42 -9.01
N LYS A 66 -2.63 -24.00 -9.91
CA LYS A 66 -1.79 -24.92 -10.68
C LYS A 66 -0.81 -25.73 -9.82
N ASN A 67 -0.33 -25.16 -8.72
CA ASN A 67 0.68 -25.77 -7.87
C ASN A 67 0.11 -26.37 -6.56
N ASN A 68 -1.21 -26.30 -6.37
CA ASN A 68 -1.90 -26.73 -5.15
C ASN A 68 -1.33 -26.08 -3.87
N TRP A 69 -1.05 -24.78 -3.95
CA TRP A 69 -0.54 -23.98 -2.84
C TRP A 69 -1.65 -23.14 -2.20
N LYS A 70 -1.49 -22.87 -0.91
CA LYS A 70 -2.29 -21.87 -0.22
C LYS A 70 -1.61 -20.50 -0.34
N TYR A 71 -2.43 -19.45 -0.34
CA TYR A 71 -1.93 -18.08 -0.38
C TYR A 71 -2.74 -17.18 0.56
N ILE A 72 -2.13 -16.06 0.93
CA ILE A 72 -2.74 -14.99 1.73
C ILE A 72 -2.50 -13.68 0.99
N ILE A 73 -3.52 -12.84 0.94
CA ILE A 73 -3.43 -11.47 0.42
C ILE A 73 -3.48 -10.53 1.60
N THR A 74 -2.43 -9.73 1.76
CA THR A 74 -2.38 -8.66 2.76
C THR A 74 -2.68 -7.33 2.09
N ARG A 75 -3.52 -6.50 2.73
CA ARG A 75 -3.95 -5.18 2.21
C ARG A 75 -3.55 -4.02 3.13
N PRO A 76 -2.25 -3.80 3.43
CA PRO A 76 -1.82 -2.72 4.31
C PRO A 76 -2.26 -1.32 3.85
N ASN A 77 -2.55 -0.47 4.83
CA ASN A 77 -2.59 0.98 4.65
C ASN A 77 -1.15 1.54 4.65
N VAL A 78 -0.99 2.87 4.67
CA VAL A 78 0.31 3.55 4.72
C VAL A 78 1.15 2.94 5.83
N ILE A 79 2.28 2.35 5.44
CA ILE A 79 3.23 1.73 6.36
C ILE A 79 4.21 2.80 6.84
N ILE A 80 4.21 3.07 8.13
CA ILE A 80 5.21 3.93 8.77
C ILE A 80 6.38 3.05 9.20
N GLY A 81 7.54 3.22 8.56
CA GLY A 81 8.71 2.41 8.87
C GLY A 81 10.01 2.94 8.31
N VAL A 82 11.11 2.26 8.63
CA VAL A 82 12.45 2.59 8.16
C VAL A 82 12.93 1.49 7.22
N SER A 83 13.02 1.80 5.93
CA SER A 83 13.51 0.87 4.91
C SER A 83 14.34 1.61 3.86
N LYS A 84 15.47 1.01 3.47
CA LYS A 84 16.35 1.56 2.43
C LYS A 84 15.76 1.22 1.05
N GLY A 85 15.71 2.20 0.16
CA GLY A 85 15.20 2.02 -1.21
C GLY A 85 13.68 1.97 -1.32
N ASN A 86 12.94 2.26 -0.24
CA ASN A 86 11.49 2.41 -0.30
C ASN A 86 11.13 3.72 -1.03
N PHE A 87 10.33 3.60 -2.09
CA PHE A 87 9.85 4.74 -2.88
C PHE A 87 8.65 5.46 -2.25
N MET A 88 7.94 4.83 -1.30
CA MET A 88 6.74 5.39 -0.66
C MET A 88 6.88 5.38 0.86
N ASN A 89 7.47 6.45 1.41
CA ASN A 89 7.64 6.62 2.86
C ASN A 89 7.08 7.97 3.34
N PHE A 90 5.94 7.92 4.01
CA PHE A 90 5.28 9.11 4.55
C PHE A 90 6.10 9.78 5.66
N ALA A 91 6.64 9.00 6.61
CA ALA A 91 7.38 9.52 7.75
C ALA A 91 8.66 10.26 7.33
N ILE A 92 9.42 9.69 6.38
CA ILE A 92 10.63 10.34 5.85
C ILE A 92 10.27 11.63 5.12
N SER A 93 9.23 11.61 4.28
CA SER A 93 8.77 12.80 3.56
C SER A 93 8.38 13.93 4.52
N LEU A 94 7.64 13.60 5.58
CA LEU A 94 7.26 14.56 6.62
C LEU A 94 8.47 15.08 7.41
N ALA A 95 9.40 14.20 7.77
CA ALA A 95 10.63 14.58 8.47
C ALA A 95 11.49 15.52 7.63
N LEU A 96 11.66 15.24 6.33
CA LEU A 96 12.37 16.11 5.39
C LEU A 96 11.69 17.47 5.27
N TYR A 97 10.37 17.51 5.16
CA TYR A 97 9.62 18.77 5.14
C TYR A 97 9.84 19.59 6.41
N ALA A 98 9.75 18.95 7.59
CA ALA A 98 10.00 19.61 8.86
C ALA A 98 11.44 20.11 9.01
N CYS A 99 12.43 19.33 8.57
CA CYS A 99 13.84 19.75 8.57
C CYS A 99 14.07 20.97 7.68
N ILE A 100 13.47 21.01 6.49
CA ILE A 100 13.58 22.16 5.57
C ILE A 100 12.93 23.40 6.18
N GLN A 101 11.75 23.29 6.78
CA GLN A 101 11.07 24.43 7.40
C GLN A 101 11.89 24.96 8.59
N LYS A 102 12.48 24.08 9.39
CA LYS A 102 13.38 24.46 10.49
C LYS A 102 14.62 25.21 9.98
N GLU A 103 15.26 24.72 8.92
CA GLU A 103 16.44 25.38 8.34
C GLU A 103 16.11 26.78 7.78
N LYS A 104 14.88 26.96 7.28
CA LYS A 104 14.40 28.24 6.74
C LYS A 104 13.79 29.17 7.78
N ASP A 105 13.80 28.80 9.06
CA ASP A 105 13.11 29.52 10.14
C ASP A 105 11.63 29.81 9.82
N GLN A 106 10.95 28.82 9.25
CA GLN A 106 9.55 28.90 8.84
C GLN A 106 8.66 27.99 9.70
N PRO A 107 7.38 28.36 9.92
CA PRO A 107 6.45 27.51 10.64
C PRO A 107 6.17 26.21 9.91
N LEU A 108 5.87 25.14 10.65
CA LEU A 108 5.43 23.87 10.09
C LEU A 108 3.95 23.95 9.72
N VAL A 109 3.65 24.31 8.48
CA VAL A 109 2.28 24.45 7.96
C VAL A 109 1.81 23.13 7.35
N PHE A 110 0.58 22.72 7.58
CA PHE A 110 0.03 21.53 6.92
C PHE A 110 -0.13 21.79 5.40
N PRO A 111 0.52 21.00 4.52
CA PRO A 111 0.52 21.27 3.09
C PRO A 111 -0.73 20.73 2.36
N GLY A 112 -1.62 20.01 3.06
CA GLY A 112 -2.81 19.40 2.48
C GLY A 112 -4.05 20.32 2.48
N ASN A 113 -5.19 19.74 2.11
CA ASN A 113 -6.49 20.41 2.16
C ASN A 113 -7.26 20.11 3.45
N GLU A 114 -8.34 20.85 3.69
CA GLU A 114 -9.17 20.72 4.89
C GLU A 114 -9.80 19.33 5.03
N ILE A 115 -10.13 18.66 3.93
CA ILE A 115 -10.66 17.30 3.95
C ILE A 115 -9.61 16.35 4.53
N ALA A 116 -8.38 16.39 4.02
CA ALA A 116 -7.28 15.56 4.50
C ALA A 116 -6.93 15.87 5.97
N TRP A 117 -7.01 17.15 6.38
CA TRP A 117 -6.78 17.56 7.76
C TRP A 117 -7.79 16.96 8.75
N ASN A 118 -9.07 16.93 8.36
CA ASN A 118 -10.16 16.43 9.20
C ASN A 118 -10.43 14.93 9.02
N SER A 119 -9.72 14.27 8.10
CA SER A 119 -9.88 12.84 7.84
C SER A 119 -9.15 12.00 8.89
N ILE A 120 -9.80 10.93 9.32
CA ILE A 120 -9.15 9.89 10.12
C ILE A 120 -8.56 8.87 9.14
N ILE A 121 -7.25 8.69 9.20
CA ILE A 121 -6.51 7.70 8.42
C ILE A 121 -5.83 6.76 9.41
N ASP A 122 -6.05 5.47 9.25
CA ASP A 122 -5.31 4.43 9.94
C ASP A 122 -3.98 4.15 9.25
N HIS A 123 -3.00 3.69 10.02
CA HIS A 123 -1.67 3.35 9.51
C HIS A 123 -1.34 1.91 9.88
N SER A 124 -0.62 1.25 8.99
CA SER A 124 -0.14 -0.10 9.24
C SER A 124 1.33 -0.05 9.67
N ASP A 125 1.79 -1.10 10.34
CA ASP A 125 3.17 -1.27 10.75
C ASP A 125 3.68 -2.64 10.26
N ALA A 126 4.98 -2.87 10.31
CA ALA A 126 5.53 -4.12 9.79
C ALA A 126 5.10 -5.34 10.63
N LEU A 127 4.85 -5.16 11.93
CA LEU A 127 4.52 -6.23 12.85
C LEU A 127 3.07 -6.68 12.65
N ASN A 128 2.12 -5.75 12.60
CA ASN A 128 0.70 -6.03 12.35
C ASN A 128 0.48 -6.71 10.99
N ASN A 129 1.29 -6.37 9.99
CA ASN A 129 1.27 -7.00 8.67
C ASN A 129 2.00 -8.34 8.60
N ALA A 130 2.66 -8.80 9.68
CA ALA A 130 3.34 -10.09 9.75
C ALA A 130 2.60 -11.11 10.65
N HIS A 131 1.55 -10.67 11.35
CA HIS A 131 0.73 -11.52 12.19
C HIS A 131 -0.38 -12.19 11.36
N PHE A 132 -0.15 -13.44 10.95
CA PHE A 132 -1.15 -14.34 10.32
C PHE A 132 -1.00 -15.76 10.88
#